data_AF-A0A1Y1UI95-F1
#
_entry.id   AF-A0A1Y1UI95-F1
#
_cell.length_a   1.000
_cell.length_b   1.000
_cell.length_c   1.000
_cell.angle_alpha   90.00
_cell.angle_beta   90.00
_cell.angle_gamma   90.00
#
_symmetry.space_group_name_H-M   'P 1'
#
loop_
_entity.id
_entity.type
_entity.pdbx_description
1 polymer ?
#
loop_
_entity_poly.entity_id
_entity_poly.type
_entity_poly.pdbx_seq_one_letter_code
_entity_poly.pdbx_strand_id
1 'polypeptide(L)'
;AGEVIQTPERLAGLDGKPGSVVVFAKLNVRVPGTFRLKFTLYETSELGIAQLTFVVSDPFIVYSPKLFKGMKESTPLTRHLAGQGFKVKLRTD
;
A
#
# COMPACT_ATOMS: atom_id res chain seq x y z
N ALA A 1 -11.47 1.09 6.84
CA ALA A 1 -11.99 -0.27 6.57
C ALA A 1 -11.19 -0.87 5.41
N GLY A 2 -11.05 -2.20 5.35
CA GLY A 2 -10.23 -2.88 4.34
C GLY A 2 -9.14 -3.74 4.96
N GLU A 3 -8.18 -4.16 4.14
CA GLU A 3 -7.03 -4.97 4.59
C GLU A 3 -5.95 -4.04 5.15
N VAL A 4 -5.83 -4.00 6.48
CA VAL A 4 -4.93 -3.10 7.22
C VAL A 4 -3.69 -3.79 7.78
N ILE A 5 -3.58 -5.10 7.60
CA ILE A 5 -2.40 -5.92 7.94
C ILE A 5 -1.96 -6.62 6.66
N GLN A 6 -0.66 -6.62 6.40
CA GLN A 6 -0.04 -7.23 5.23
C GLN A 6 1.28 -7.89 5.64
N THR A 7 1.57 -9.03 5.04
CA THR A 7 2.87 -9.71 5.18
C THR A 7 3.79 -9.22 4.06
N PRO A 8 5.09 -8.98 4.32
CA PRO A 8 6.02 -8.62 3.27
C PRO A 8 6.15 -9.72 2.21
N GLU A 9 6.12 -9.33 0.94
CA GLU A 9 6.44 -10.20 -0.19
C GLU A 9 7.84 -9.92 -0.71
N ARG A 10 8.49 -10.96 -1.23
CA ARG A 10 9.80 -10.81 -1.84
C ARG A 10 9.64 -10.52 -3.33
N LEU A 11 9.82 -9.25 -3.69
CA LEU A 11 9.63 -8.74 -5.05
C LEU A 11 10.83 -7.88 -5.44
N ALA A 12 11.16 -7.85 -6.72
CA ALA A 12 12.16 -6.94 -7.26
C ALA A 12 11.59 -5.52 -7.38
N GLY A 13 12.41 -4.53 -7.03
CA GLY A 13 12.13 -3.13 -7.30
C GLY A 13 12.33 -2.79 -8.78
N LEU A 14 12.02 -1.54 -9.16
CA LEU A 14 12.24 -1.05 -10.53
C LEU A 14 13.71 -1.08 -10.98
N ASP A 15 14.64 -1.14 -10.03
CA ASP A 15 16.08 -1.29 -10.28
C ASP A 15 16.50 -2.76 -10.49
N GLY A 16 15.54 -3.69 -10.49
CA GLY A 16 15.77 -5.13 -10.62
C GLY A 16 16.32 -5.79 -9.36
N LYS A 17 16.53 -5.05 -8.26
CA LYS A 17 17.09 -5.63 -7.03
C LYS A 17 15.98 -6.27 -6.19
N PRO A 18 16.21 -7.47 -5.65
CA PRO A 18 15.24 -8.13 -4.78
C PRO A 18 15.12 -7.35 -3.46
N GLY A 19 13.88 -7.13 -3.01
CA GLY A 19 13.56 -6.48 -1.75
C GLY A 19 12.35 -7.10 -1.07
N SER A 20 12.15 -6.73 0.19
CA SER A 20 10.90 -7.02 0.92
C SER A 20 9.96 -5.84 0.74
N VAL A 21 8.83 -6.08 0.08
CA VAL A 21 7.84 -5.05 -0.26
C VAL A 21 6.54 -5.38 0.44
N VAL A 22 5.89 -4.37 1.00
CA VAL A 22 4.55 -4.48 1.59
C VAL A 22 3.61 -3.60 0.78
N VAL A 23 2.50 -4.16 0.29
CA VAL A 23 1.55 -3.45 -0.58
C VAL A 23 0.17 -3.44 0.06
N PHE A 24 -0.38 -2.23 0.26
CA PHE A 24 -1.73 -2.05 0.79
C PHE A 24 -2.71 -1.65 -0.33
N ALA A 25 -3.15 -2.64 -1.13
CA ALA A 25 -4.00 -2.37 -2.30
C ALA A 25 -5.50 -2.19 -1.96
N LYS A 26 -5.92 -2.54 -0.74
CA LYS A 26 -7.34 -2.54 -0.32
C LYS A 26 -7.58 -1.70 0.94
N LEU A 27 -7.24 -0.41 0.87
CA LEU A 27 -7.53 0.56 1.93
C LEU A 27 -8.71 1.46 1.55
N ASN A 28 -9.59 1.73 2.51
CA ASN A 28 -10.72 2.64 2.32
C ASN A 28 -10.89 3.59 3.50
N VAL A 29 -10.97 4.89 3.18
CA VAL A 29 -11.36 5.98 4.08
C VAL A 29 -12.71 6.51 3.62
N ARG A 30 -13.68 6.62 4.54
CA ARG A 30 -15.09 6.89 4.21
C ARG A 30 -15.50 8.36 4.37
N VAL A 31 -14.64 9.15 5.01
CA VAL A 31 -14.93 10.55 5.34
C VAL A 31 -13.99 11.45 4.53
N PRO A 32 -14.50 12.48 3.84
CA PRO A 32 -13.67 13.44 3.15
C PRO A 32 -12.70 14.17 4.10
N GLY A 33 -11.50 14.49 3.62
CA GLY A 33 -10.50 15.17 4.43
C GLY A 33 -9.08 14.90 3.95
N THR A 34 -8.11 15.49 4.66
CA THR A 34 -6.68 15.24 4.43
C THR A 34 -6.16 14.30 5.51
N PHE A 35 -5.52 13.21 5.10
CA PHE A 35 -5.06 12.16 5.99
C PHE A 35 -3.62 11.78 5.69
N ARG A 36 -2.99 11.08 6.63
CA ARG A 36 -1.72 10.38 6.46
C ARG A 36 -1.92 8.93 6.92
N LEU A 37 -1.22 8.00 6.30
CA LEU A 37 -1.17 6.61 6.75
C LEU A 37 0.06 6.41 7.62
N LYS A 38 -0.10 5.82 8.81
CA LYS A 38 1.00 5.32 9.62
C LYS A 38 1.13 3.82 9.38
N PHE A 39 2.25 3.40 8.83
CA PHE A 39 2.59 1.99 8.65
C PHE A 39 3.48 1.57 9.80
N THR A 40 3.07 0.55 10.54
CA THR A 40 3.82 0.02 11.68
C THR A 40 4.28 -1.39 11.36
N LEU A 41 5.59 -1.64 11.50
CA LEU A 41 6.17 -2.97 11.32
C LEU A 41 6.15 -3.70 12.67
N TYR A 42 5.63 -4.92 12.64
CA TYR A 42 5.63 -5.84 13.77
C TYR A 42 6.44 -7.08 13.45
N GLU A 43 7.10 -7.60 14.48
CA GLU A 43 7.72 -8.93 14.48
C GLU A 43 6.86 -9.87 15.32
N THR A 44 6.61 -11.06 14.78
CA THR A 44 5.94 -12.13 15.51
C THR A 44 6.97 -13.19 15.87
N SER A 45 7.03 -13.54 17.16
CA SER A 45 7.90 -14.57 17.70
C SER A 45 7.12 -15.48 18.65
N GLU A 46 7.78 -16.51 19.19
CA GLU A 46 7.19 -17.37 20.23
C GLU A 46 6.82 -16.59 21.50
N LEU A 47 7.48 -15.46 21.76
CA LEU A 47 7.24 -14.59 22.92
C LEU A 47 6.09 -13.60 22.69
N GLY A 48 5.51 -13.57 21.48
CA GLY A 48 4.41 -12.69 21.11
C GLY A 48 4.75 -11.73 19.97
N ILE A 49 4.02 -10.62 19.91
CA ILE A 49 4.12 -9.61 18.85
C ILE A 49 4.82 -8.36 19.39
N ALA A 50 5.93 -7.96 18.76
CA ALA A 50 6.69 -6.76 19.11
C ALA A 50 6.61 -5.72 17.99
N GLN A 51 6.39 -4.45 18.34
CA GLN A 51 6.49 -3.35 17.40
C GLN A 51 7.97 -3.02 17.15
N LEU A 52 8.42 -3.05 15.90
CA LEU A 52 9.80 -2.72 15.56
C LEU A 52 9.98 -1.25 15.22
N THR A 53 9.18 -0.73 14.28
CA THR A 53 9.31 0.63 13.77
C THR A 53 8.03 1.10 13.10
N PHE A 54 7.98 2.38 12.71
CA PHE A 54 6.89 2.90 11.89
C PHE A 54 7.38 3.97 10.92
N VAL A 55 6.59 4.21 9.88
CA VAL A 55 6.76 5.33 8.95
C VAL A 55 5.40 5.96 8.67
N VAL A 56 5.39 7.26 8.36
CA VAL A 56 4.17 8.01 8.02
C VAL A 56 4.24 8.47 6.58
N SER A 57 3.18 8.21 5.81
CA SER A 57 3.08 8.65 4.41
C SER A 57 3.07 10.17 4.27
N ASP A 58 3.23 10.63 3.03
CA ASP A 58 2.81 11.96 2.64
C ASP A 58 1.29 12.14 2.83
N PRO A 59 0.81 13.39 3.03
CA PRO A 59 -0.61 13.67 3.10
C PRO A 59 -1.32 13.34 1.79
N PHE A 60 -2.53 12.79 1.89
CA PHE A 60 -3.41 12.54 0.75
C PHE A 60 -4.82 13.02 1.05
N ILE A 61 -5.55 13.36 -0.01
CA ILE A 61 -6.92 13.90 0.08
C ILE A 61 -7.92 12.80 -0.24
N VAL A 62 -8.91 12.63 0.63
CA VAL A 62 -10.12 11.86 0.40
C VAL A 62 -11.19 12.83 -0.06
N TYR A 63 -11.59 12.72 -1.32
CA TYR A 63 -12.58 13.58 -1.93
C TYR A 63 -14.00 13.10 -1.61
N SER A 64 -14.95 14.04 -1.54
CA SER A 64 -16.37 13.70 -1.61
C SER A 64 -16.71 13.11 -2.98
N PRO A 65 -17.79 12.32 -3.12
CA PRO A 65 -18.18 11.72 -4.41
C PRO A 65 -18.29 12.75 -5.55
N LYS A 66 -18.75 13.97 -5.24
CA LYS A 66 -18.89 15.06 -6.23
C LYS A 66 -17.55 15.62 -6.74
N LEU A 67 -16.50 15.58 -5.91
CA LEU A 67 -15.18 16.11 -6.23
C LEU A 67 -14.20 15.03 -6.71
N PHE A 68 -14.59 13.76 -6.63
CA PHE A 68 -13.74 12.65 -6.97
C PHE A 68 -13.58 12.54 -8.50
N LYS A 69 -12.38 12.80 -9.00
CA LYS A 69 -12.04 12.78 -10.43
C LYS A 69 -11.79 11.39 -11.01
N GLY A 70 -12.18 10.34 -10.30
CA GLY A 70 -11.84 8.96 -10.66
C GLY A 70 -10.50 8.49 -10.13
N MET A 71 -10.20 7.22 -10.39
CA MET A 71 -8.93 6.60 -10.00
C MET A 71 -7.86 6.94 -11.04
N LYS A 72 -6.62 7.14 -10.59
CA LYS A 72 -5.48 7.25 -11.50
C LYS A 72 -5.16 5.89 -12.12
N GLU A 73 -4.51 5.91 -13.29
CA GLU A 73 -3.84 4.74 -13.86
C GLU A 73 -2.83 4.11 -12.88
N SER A 74 -2.50 2.85 -13.10
CA SER A 74 -1.47 2.17 -12.32
C SER A 74 -0.10 2.82 -12.53
N THR A 75 0.69 2.96 -11.47
CA THR A 75 2.06 3.49 -11.59
C THR A 75 3.00 2.48 -12.26
N PRO A 76 4.19 2.90 -12.76
CA PRO A 76 5.23 1.97 -13.22
C PRO A 76 5.57 0.90 -12.18
N LEU A 77 5.67 1.26 -10.90
CA LEU A 77 5.91 0.31 -9.82
C LEU A 77 4.77 -0.71 -9.71
N THR A 78 3.51 -0.26 -9.73
CA THR A 78 2.36 -1.17 -9.67
C THR A 78 2.34 -2.17 -10.83
N ARG A 79 2.62 -1.71 -12.06
CA ARG A 79 2.73 -2.57 -13.25
C ARG A 79 3.89 -3.55 -13.15
N HIS A 80 5.04 -3.10 -12.66
CA HIS A 80 6.23 -3.93 -12.48
C HIS A 80 6.00 -5.05 -11.46
N LEU A 81 5.38 -4.74 -10.31
CA LEU A 81 5.04 -5.77 -9.32
C LEU A 81 4.02 -6.77 -9.89
N ALA A 82 3.00 -6.31 -10.60
CA ALA A 82 2.03 -7.19 -11.26
C ALA A 82 2.68 -8.12 -12.30
N GLY A 83 3.67 -7.62 -13.05
CA GLY A 83 4.47 -8.42 -13.98
C GLY A 83 5.27 -9.54 -13.31
N GLN A 84 5.55 -9.43 -12.02
CA GLN A 84 6.19 -10.48 -11.20
C GLN A 84 5.19 -11.48 -10.61
N GLY A 85 3.90 -11.38 -10.96
CA GLY A 85 2.84 -12.24 -10.43
C GLY A 85 2.17 -11.71 -9.16
N PHE A 86 2.54 -10.51 -8.67
CA PHE A 86 1.86 -9.89 -7.54
C PHE A 86 0.40 -9.59 -7.89
N LYS A 87 -0.53 -10.05 -7.04
CA LYS A 87 -1.97 -9.91 -7.30
C LYS A 87 -2.47 -8.51 -6.97
N VAL A 88 -2.39 -7.60 -7.94
CA VAL A 88 -2.96 -6.25 -7.87
C VAL A 88 -3.79 -5.93 -9.11
N LYS A 89 -4.90 -5.20 -8.93
CA LYS A 89 -5.73 -4.75 -10.04
C LYS A 89 -5.00 -3.63 -10.79
N LEU A 90 -4.67 -3.89 -12.07
CA LEU A 90 -4.14 -2.86 -12.96
C LEU A 90 -5.26 -1.99 -13.53
N ARG A 91 -4.97 -0.69 -13.72
CA ARG A 91 -5.83 0.28 -14.42
C ARG A 91 -5.00 0.97 -15.51
N THR A 92 -5.63 1.14 -16.67
CA THR A 92 -4.99 1.63 -17.93
C THR A 92 -5.48 3.00 -18.39
N ASP A 93 -6.42 3.61 -17.66
CA ASP A 93 -7.20 4.77 -18.10
C ASP A 93 -6.74 6.07 -17.41
#